data_AF-A0A8C7GIR9-F1
#
_entry.id   AF-A0A8C7GIR9-F1
#
_cell.length_a   1.000
_cell.length_b   1.000
_cell.length_c   1.000
_cell.angle_alpha   90.00
_cell.angle_beta   90.00
_cell.angle_gamma   90.00
#
_symmetry.space_group_name_H-M   'P 1'
#
loop_
_entity.id
_entity.type
_entity.pdbx_description
1 polymer ?
#
loop_
_entity_poly.entity_id
_entity_poly.type
_entity_poly.pdbx_seq_one_letter_code
_entity_poly.pdbx_strand_id
1 'polypeptide(L)' 'RLSTNVSNTRPRQSFMFACLQIKEQKIVFDELSNLKKNRRVYVQQPNSNIFFLADRGQTLASCKKELDNMKKDM' A
#
# COMPACT_ATOMS: atom_id res chain seq x y z
N ARG A 1 -20.61 39.00 -18.96
CA ARG A 1 -19.87 38.02 -19.80
C ARG A 1 -19.46 36.89 -18.86
N LEU A 2 -19.93 35.67 -19.12
CA LEU A 2 -19.86 34.53 -18.20
C LEU A 2 -18.40 34.12 -17.89
N SER A 3 -18.08 34.05 -16.59
CA SER A 3 -17.03 33.17 -16.08
C SER A 3 -17.62 31.78 -15.94
N THR A 4 -17.08 30.78 -16.65
CA THR A 4 -17.36 29.38 -16.35
C THR A 4 -16.06 28.67 -16.02
N ASN A 5 -15.96 28.28 -14.75
CA ASN A 5 -14.95 27.44 -14.15
C ASN A 5 -14.69 26.18 -14.99
N VAL A 6 -13.42 25.95 -15.32
CA VAL A 6 -12.94 24.67 -15.84
C VAL A 6 -12.97 23.69 -14.66
N SER A 7 -14.04 22.89 -14.56
CA SER A 7 -14.15 21.82 -13.58
C SER A 7 -13.20 20.69 -13.96
N ASN A 8 -12.20 20.52 -13.09
CA ASN A 8 -11.15 19.51 -13.12
C ASN A 8 -11.75 18.08 -13.20
N THR A 9 -11.72 17.48 -14.39
CA THR A 9 -12.31 16.16 -14.68
C THR A 9 -11.23 15.13 -15.00
N ARG A 10 -10.44 14.68 -14.01
CA ARG A 10 -9.71 13.41 -14.09
C ARG A 10 -9.80 12.49 -12.84
N PRO A 11 -10.98 12.27 -12.23
CA PRO A 11 -11.11 11.37 -11.08
C PRO A 11 -10.93 9.88 -11.44
N ARG A 12 -11.12 9.47 -12.70
CA ARG A 12 -11.05 8.06 -13.10
C ARG A 12 -9.64 7.48 -13.03
N GLN A 13 -8.61 8.27 -13.34
CA GLN A 13 -7.24 7.78 -13.43
C GLN A 13 -6.59 7.64 -12.05
N SER A 14 -6.87 8.57 -11.14
CA SER A 14 -6.46 8.48 -9.72
C SER A 14 -7.14 7.33 -8.99
N PHE A 15 -8.44 7.11 -9.26
CA PHE A 15 -9.18 5.99 -8.67
C PHE A 15 -8.62 4.62 -9.11
N MET A 16 -8.33 4.45 -10.40
CA MET A 16 -7.74 3.22 -10.94
C MET A 16 -6.36 2.94 -10.32
N PHE A 17 -5.55 3.98 -10.13
CA PHE A 17 -4.26 3.88 -9.47
C PHE A 17 -4.38 3.47 -7.99
N ALA A 18 -5.32 4.06 -7.25
CA ALA A 18 -5.59 3.68 -5.86
C ALA A 18 -6.05 2.21 -5.73
N CYS A 19 -6.92 1.74 -6.64
CA CYS A 19 -7.32 0.32 -6.67
C CYS A 19 -6.13 -0.62 -6.85
N LEU A 20 -5.17 -0.24 -7.71
CA LEU A 20 -3.98 -1.05 -7.97
C LEU A 20 -3.12 -1.15 -6.71
N GLN A 21 -2.85 -0.03 -6.05
CA GLN A 21 -2.07 0.02 -4.81
C GLN A 21 -2.72 -0.81 -3.68
N ILE A 22 -4.06 -0.75 -3.54
CA ILE A 22 -4.79 -1.59 -2.58
C ILE A 22 -4.65 -3.08 -2.88
N LYS A 23 -4.69 -3.46 -4.16
CA LYS A 23 -4.48 -4.86 -4.58
C LYS A 23 -3.06 -5.32 -4.31
N GLU A 24 -2.05 -4.52 -4.64
CA GLU A 24 -0.64 -4.82 -4.40
C GLU A 24 -0.38 -5.00 -2.91
N GLN A 25 -0.85 -4.08 -2.07
CA GLN A 25 -0.69 -4.20 -0.61
C GLN A 25 -1.40 -5.42 -0.03
N LYS A 26 -2.57 -5.78 -0.58
CA LYS A 26 -3.26 -7.01 -0.18
C LYS A 26 -2.44 -8.25 -0.50
N ILE A 27 -1.83 -8.32 -1.68
CA ILE A 27 -0.95 -9.43 -2.07
C ILE A 27 0.22 -9.53 -1.10
N VAL A 28 0.90 -8.42 -0.79
CA VAL A 28 2.01 -8.41 0.18
C VAL A 28 1.57 -8.93 1.55
N PHE A 29 0.42 -8.48 2.06
CA PHE A 29 -0.14 -8.97 3.31
C PHE A 29 -0.45 -10.47 3.28
N ASP A 30 -1.12 -10.94 2.23
CA ASP A 30 -1.52 -12.34 2.08
C ASP A 30 -0.27 -13.25 1.99
N GLU A 31 0.74 -12.88 1.20
CA GLU A 31 2.01 -13.60 1.11
C GLU A 31 2.77 -13.64 2.45
N LEU A 32 2.84 -12.51 3.15
CA LEU A 32 3.53 -12.43 4.45
C LEU A 32 2.80 -13.23 5.54
N SER A 33 1.47 -13.30 5.48
CA SER A 33 0.63 -14.06 6.41
C SER A 33 0.81 -15.58 6.24
N ASN A 34 1.01 -16.03 5.00
CA ASN A 34 1.24 -17.43 4.65
C ASN A 34 2.71 -17.86 4.82
N LEU A 35 3.60 -16.92 5.13
CA LEU A 35 5.01 -17.21 5.35
C LEU A 35 5.22 -18.08 6.60
N LYS A 36 6.01 -19.16 6.46
CA LYS A 36 6.37 -20.04 7.59
C LYS A 36 6.98 -19.23 8.74
N LYS A 37 6.56 -19.53 9.99
CA LYS A 37 6.86 -18.74 11.19
C LYS A 37 8.35 -18.42 11.42
N ASN A 38 9.27 -19.29 11.02
CA ASN A 38 10.71 -19.14 11.28
C ASN A 38 11.48 -18.49 10.12
N ARG A 39 10.80 -17.99 9.09
CA ARG A 39 11.46 -17.29 7.98
C ARG A 39 11.80 -15.87 8.39
N ARG A 40 12.98 -15.41 7.95
CA ARG A 40 13.44 -14.04 8.15
C ARG A 40 12.70 -13.12 7.18
N VAL A 41 12.23 -11.99 7.69
CA VAL A 41 11.59 -10.94 6.92
C VAL A 41 12.56 -9.76 6.88
N TYR A 42 12.74 -9.20 5.70
CA TYR A 42 13.57 -8.02 5.52
C TYR A 42 12.72 -6.90 4.93
N VAL A 43 12.86 -5.70 5.47
CA VAL A 43 12.19 -4.50 4.96
C VAL A 43 13.22 -3.61 4.29
N GLN A 44 12.90 -3.16 3.09
CA GLN A 44 13.74 -2.24 2.34
C GLN A 44 13.61 -0.82 2.91
N GLN A 45 14.72 -0.12 3.07
CA GLN A 45 14.70 1.31 3.37
C GLN A 45 14.14 2.10 2.18
N PRO A 46 13.33 3.14 2.42
CA PRO A 46 12.87 4.02 1.35
C PRO A 46 14.05 4.64 0.58
N ASN A 47 13.93 4.67 -0.75
CA ASN A 47 14.91 5.29 -1.66
C ASN A 47 16.32 4.69 -1.59
N SER A 48 16.49 3.47 -1.08
CA SER A 48 17.76 2.76 -1.07
C SER A 48 17.59 1.27 -1.32
N ASN A 49 18.67 0.57 -1.64
CA ASN A 49 18.69 -0.89 -1.77
C ASN A 49 19.18 -1.57 -0.48
N ILE A 50 19.00 -0.92 0.67
CA ILE A 50 19.40 -1.46 1.97
C ILE A 50 18.21 -2.16 2.61
N PHE A 51 18.43 -3.37 3.12
CA PHE A 51 17.41 -4.21 3.73
C PHE A 51 17.74 -4.46 5.21
N PHE A 52 16.76 -4.25 6.09
CA PHE A 52 16.91 -4.51 7.52
C PHE A 52 16.08 -5.72 7.93
N LEU A 53 16.65 -6.55 8.81
CA LEU A 53 15.90 -7.63 9.45
C LEU A 53 14.77 -7.00 10.28
N ALA A 54 13.54 -7.42 10.01
CA ALA A 54 12.35 -6.93 10.71
C ALA A 54 11.63 -8.07 11.42
N ASP A 55 10.91 -7.73 12.49
CA ASP A 55 10.01 -8.68 13.12
C ASP A 55 8.83 -8.99 12.18
N ARG A 56 8.53 -10.27 12.01
CA ARG A 56 7.45 -10.73 11.12
C ARG A 56 6.09 -10.24 11.61
N GLY A 57 5.85 -10.27 12.92
CA GLY A 57 4.57 -9.89 13.51
C GLY A 57 4.29 -8.40 13.34
N GLN A 58 5.29 -7.56 13.64
CA GLN A 58 5.24 -6.12 13.45
C GLN A 58 5.04 -5.75 11.98
N THR A 59 5.78 -6.38 11.07
CA THR A 59 5.66 -6.12 9.62
C THR A 59 4.25 -6.48 9.13
N LEU A 60 3.73 -7.65 9.52
CA LEU A 60 2.38 -8.08 9.17
C LEU A 60 1.30 -7.13 9.70
N ALA A 61 1.42 -6.69 10.95
CA ALA A 61 0.51 -5.72 11.55
C ALA A 61 0.55 -4.36 10.83
N SER A 62 1.74 -3.90 10.44
CA SER A 62 1.93 -2.67 9.66
C SER A 62 1.24 -2.77 8.30
N CYS A 63 1.48 -3.85 7.55
CA CYS A 63 0.87 -4.05 6.23
C CYS A 63 -0.66 -4.07 6.31
N LYS A 64 -1.23 -4.70 7.36
CA LYS A 64 -2.68 -4.69 7.60
C LYS A 64 -3.21 -3.30 7.88
N LYS A 65 -2.55 -2.55 8.78
CA LYS A 65 -2.95 -1.18 9.13
C LYS A 65 -2.94 -0.26 7.91
N GLU A 66 -1.90 -0.37 7.07
CA GLU A 66 -1.79 0.38 5.83
C GLU A 66 -2.91 0.03 4.84
N LEU A 67 -3.18 -1.26 4.65
CA LEU A 67 -4.28 -1.72 3.80
C LEU A 67 -5.64 -1.20 4.28
N ASP A 68 -5.90 -1.20 5.59
CA ASP A 68 -7.13 -0.70 6.17
C ASP A 68 -7.27 0.83 6.01
N ASN A 69 -6.17 1.57 6.11
CA ASN A 69 -6.17 3.03 5.88
C ASN A 69 -6.48 3.35 4.41
N MET A 70 -5.79 2.71 3.47
CA MET A 70 -6.03 2.95 2.03
C MET A 70 -7.45 2.63 1.59
N LYS A 71 -8.09 1.63 2.21
CA LYS A 71 -9.50 1.30 1.95
C LYS A 71 -10.49 2.33 2.51
N LYS A 72 -10.13 3.05 3.58
CA LYS A 72 -10.96 4.10 4.17
C LYS A 72 -10.87 5.41 3.39
N ASP A 73 -9.70 5.69 2.82
CA ASP A 73 -9.42 6.89 2.03
C ASP A 73 -9.91 6.78 0.58
N MET A 74 -10.54 5.66 0.23
CA MET A 74 -11.13 5.36 -1.08
C MET A 74 -12.64 5.60 -1.09
#